data_AF-A0ABD3LRP6-F1
#
_entry.id   AF-A0ABD3LRP6-F1
#
_cell.length_a   1.000
_cell.length_b   1.000
_cell.length_c   1.000
_cell.angle_alpha   90.00
_cell.angle_beta   90.00
_cell.angle_gamma   90.00
#
_symmetry.space_group_name_H-M   'P 1'
#
loop_
_entity.id
_entity.type
_entity.pdbx_description
1 polymer ?
#
loop_
_entity_poly.entity_id
_entity_poly.type
_entity_poly.pdbx_seq_one_letter_code
_entity_poly.pdbx_strand_id
1 'polypeptide(L)'
;METGSSGFSMMASPVFTRENYQAWAVKMKAFLEGHDLWEVVEDDYEVAPLPNNPTMNQIKLHKERTTRKAKAKSCLYAAVSPTIFTRIMKCDSAKVIWDFLKEEYEGDEKIRGMKVLNLLREFERQQMKESESVKEYSDRLVGIADKIRVLGTDLRDDRLVQKILVSLPEKFEATIASL
;
A
#
# COMPACT_ATOMS: atom_id res chain seq x y z
N MET A 1 22.62 -38.88 15.39
CA MET A 1 22.93 -37.96 14.28
C MET A 1 21.61 -37.37 13.82
N GLU A 2 21.21 -36.25 14.43
CA GLU A 2 20.04 -35.49 14.01
C GLU A 2 20.54 -34.10 13.64
N THR A 3 20.70 -33.84 12.35
CA THR A 3 20.81 -32.47 11.85
C THR A 3 19.42 -32.08 11.38
N GLY A 4 18.65 -31.53 12.32
CA GLY A 4 17.39 -30.86 12.03
C GLY A 4 17.67 -29.71 11.07
N SER A 5 17.18 -29.84 9.85
CA SER A 5 17.11 -28.75 8.89
C SER A 5 16.20 -27.69 9.51
N SER A 6 16.79 -26.60 10.00
CA SER A 6 16.07 -25.45 10.52
C SER A 6 15.20 -24.91 9.40
N GLY A 7 13.91 -25.25 9.45
CA GLY A 7 12.89 -24.72 8.56
C GLY A 7 12.98 -23.21 8.55
N PHE A 8 13.24 -22.64 7.38
CA PHE A 8 13.08 -21.23 7.12
C PHE A 8 11.61 -20.92 7.39
N SER A 9 11.28 -20.40 8.58
CA SER A 9 9.99 -19.76 8.79
C SER A 9 10.02 -18.46 8.00
N MET A 10 9.79 -18.58 6.67
CA MET A 10 9.66 -17.45 5.77
C MET A 10 8.51 -16.58 6.32
N MET A 11 8.86 -15.42 6.88
CA MET A 11 7.95 -14.29 6.87
C MET A 11 7.49 -14.16 5.42
N ALA A 12 6.23 -14.50 5.14
CA ALA A 12 5.72 -14.48 3.79
C ALA A 12 5.90 -13.06 3.24
N SER A 13 6.53 -12.95 2.07
CA SER A 13 6.72 -11.66 1.42
C SER A 13 5.36 -10.95 1.30
N PRO A 14 5.24 -9.68 1.72
CA PRO A 14 3.98 -8.96 1.60
C PRO A 14 3.64 -8.82 0.12
N VAL A 15 2.55 -9.45 -0.32
CA VAL A 15 2.11 -9.36 -1.73
C VAL A 15 1.38 -8.05 -1.96
N PHE A 16 1.86 -7.24 -2.90
CA PHE A 16 1.23 -5.98 -3.30
C PHE A 16 0.11 -6.22 -4.32
N THR A 17 -1.08 -5.72 -4.01
CA THR A 17 -2.29 -5.86 -4.85
C THR A 17 -2.79 -4.53 -5.42
N ARG A 18 -1.96 -3.46 -5.43
CA ARG A 18 -2.26 -2.05 -5.79
C ARG A 18 -2.90 -1.21 -4.68
N GLU A 19 -3.23 -1.83 -3.56
CA GLU A 19 -3.81 -1.15 -2.41
C GLU A 19 -2.74 -0.93 -1.35
N ASN A 20 -2.82 0.22 -0.67
CA ASN A 20 -2.00 0.54 0.49
C ASN A 20 -0.49 0.43 0.18
N TYR A 21 -0.06 1.01 -0.94
CA TYR A 21 1.33 1.01 -1.39
C TYR A 21 2.29 1.45 -0.29
N GLN A 22 1.92 2.44 0.52
CA GLN A 22 2.75 2.94 1.63
C GLN A 22 3.06 1.85 2.66
N ALA A 23 2.04 1.14 3.14
CA ALA A 23 2.25 0.05 4.10
C ALA A 23 3.04 -1.11 3.47
N TRP A 24 2.77 -1.42 2.21
CA TRP A 24 3.54 -2.44 1.48
C TRP A 24 5.02 -2.03 1.34
N ALA A 25 5.30 -0.80 0.91
CA ALA A 25 6.64 -0.30 0.70
C ALA A 25 7.45 -0.32 2.01
N VAL A 26 6.85 0.09 3.13
CA VAL A 26 7.51 0.00 4.44
C VAL A 26 7.84 -1.44 4.81
N LYS A 27 6.88 -2.37 4.68
CA LYS A 27 7.10 -3.80 4.99
C LYS A 27 8.15 -4.43 4.07
N MET A 28 8.11 -4.10 2.79
CA MET A 28 9.02 -4.66 1.80
C MET A 28 10.44 -4.14 1.97
N LYS A 29 10.61 -2.84 2.29
CA LYS A 29 11.91 -2.27 2.66
C LYS A 29 12.48 -2.99 3.88
N ALA A 30 11.70 -3.12 4.96
CA ALA A 30 12.13 -3.82 6.17
C ALA A 30 12.48 -5.29 5.90
N PHE A 31 11.74 -5.96 5.01
CA PHE A 31 12.06 -7.33 4.57
C PHE A 31 13.41 -7.39 3.86
N LEU A 32 13.69 -6.48 2.93
CA LEU A 32 14.96 -6.43 2.22
C LEU A 32 16.13 -6.06 3.14
N GLU A 33 15.93 -5.15 4.10
CA GLU A 33 16.91 -4.81 5.13
C GLU A 33 17.26 -6.02 6.02
N GLY A 34 16.24 -6.74 6.49
CA GLY A 34 16.42 -7.97 7.29
C GLY A 34 17.13 -9.10 6.56
N HIS A 35 17.15 -9.06 5.22
CA HIS A 35 17.87 -10.00 4.36
C HIS A 35 19.19 -9.47 3.79
N ASP A 36 19.61 -8.27 4.19
CA ASP A 36 20.82 -7.60 3.68
C ASP A 36 20.80 -7.47 2.14
N LEU A 37 19.66 -7.01 1.61
CA LEU A 37 19.41 -6.81 0.19
C LEU A 37 19.03 -5.36 -0.16
N TRP A 38 18.75 -4.50 0.82
CA TRP A 38 18.29 -3.13 0.57
C TRP A 38 19.31 -2.26 -0.18
N GLU A 39 20.60 -2.40 0.14
CA GLU A 39 21.71 -1.69 -0.54
C GLU A 39 21.67 -1.88 -2.07
N VAL A 40 21.25 -3.06 -2.55
CA VAL A 40 21.09 -3.33 -3.99
C VAL A 40 20.06 -2.40 -4.63
N VAL A 41 18.96 -2.14 -3.92
CA VAL A 41 17.84 -1.32 -4.39
C VAL A 41 18.18 0.17 -4.27
N GLU A 42 18.87 0.55 -3.20
CA GLU A 42 19.24 1.93 -2.92
C GLU A 42 20.32 2.43 -3.89
N ASP A 43 21.44 1.70 -3.98
CA ASP A 43 22.64 2.16 -4.68
C ASP A 43 22.69 1.71 -6.16
N ASP A 44 22.00 0.63 -6.52
CA ASP A 44 22.11 -0.08 -7.81
C ASP A 44 23.55 -0.17 -8.33
N TYR A 45 24.46 -0.52 -7.42
CA TYR A 45 25.87 -0.59 -7.74
C TYR A 45 26.13 -1.57 -8.89
N GLU A 46 27.09 -1.21 -9.75
CA GLU A 46 27.53 -2.11 -10.82
C GLU A 46 28.48 -3.18 -10.27
N VAL A 47 28.35 -4.40 -10.80
CA VAL A 47 29.29 -5.48 -10.50
C VAL A 47 30.33 -5.51 -11.60
N ALA A 48 31.49 -4.92 -11.31
CA ALA A 48 32.60 -4.90 -12.27
C ALA A 48 32.99 -6.33 -12.71
N PRO A 49 33.35 -6.52 -13.99
CA PRO A 49 33.93 -7.76 -14.46
C PRO A 49 35.17 -8.14 -13.66
N LEU A 50 35.41 -9.44 -13.52
CA LEU A 50 36.63 -9.93 -12.90
C LEU A 50 37.85 -9.56 -13.78
N PRO A 51 38.99 -9.17 -13.19
CA PRO A 51 40.23 -8.98 -13.94
C PRO A 51 40.77 -10.31 -14.48
N ASN A 52 41.71 -10.27 -15.43
CA ASN A 52 42.26 -11.48 -16.10
C ASN A 52 42.89 -12.51 -15.14
N ASN A 53 43.40 -12.08 -13.98
CA ASN A 53 43.94 -12.97 -12.95
C ASN A 53 43.34 -12.60 -11.58
N PRO A 54 42.10 -13.02 -11.29
CA PRO A 54 41.40 -12.61 -10.09
C PRO A 54 41.88 -13.40 -8.86
N THR A 55 42.00 -12.73 -7.73
CA THR A 55 42.22 -13.38 -6.44
C THR A 55 40.96 -14.14 -6.00
N MET A 56 41.11 -15.14 -5.13
CA MET A 56 39.97 -15.87 -4.55
C MET A 56 38.95 -14.93 -3.87
N ASN A 57 39.45 -13.87 -3.21
CA ASN A 57 38.61 -12.87 -2.57
C ASN A 57 37.78 -12.07 -3.60
N GLN A 58 38.36 -11.72 -4.75
CA GLN A 58 37.65 -11.03 -5.83
C GLN A 58 36.55 -11.92 -6.44
N ILE A 59 36.84 -13.20 -6.67
CA ILE A 59 35.85 -14.17 -7.17
C ILE A 59 34.68 -14.30 -6.19
N LYS A 60 34.98 -14.46 -4.90
CA LYS A 60 33.97 -14.59 -3.85
C LYS A 60 33.08 -13.35 -3.78
N LEU A 61 33.67 -12.15 -3.74
CA LEU A 61 32.95 -10.88 -3.68
C LEU A 61 32.08 -10.66 -4.93
N HIS A 62 32.61 -10.92 -6.12
CA HIS A 62 31.85 -10.81 -7.38
C HIS A 62 30.62 -11.74 -7.34
N LYS A 63 30.80 -13.02 -6.98
CA LYS A 63 29.71 -13.98 -6.87
C LYS A 63 28.67 -13.55 -5.84
N GLU A 64 29.11 -13.08 -4.68
CA GLU A 64 28.24 -12.57 -3.62
C GLU A 64 27.39 -11.39 -4.10
N ARG A 65 28.02 -10.37 -4.69
CA ARG A 65 27.35 -9.19 -5.22
C ARG A 65 26.34 -9.53 -6.31
N THR A 66 26.72 -10.36 -7.29
CA THR A 66 25.82 -10.82 -8.36
C THR A 66 24.63 -11.61 -7.79
N THR A 67 24.87 -12.45 -6.79
CA THR A 67 23.81 -13.23 -6.12
C THR A 67 22.86 -12.32 -5.35
N ARG A 68 23.36 -11.29 -4.64
CA ARG A 68 22.53 -10.28 -3.97
C ARG A 68 21.63 -9.54 -4.96
N LYS A 69 22.17 -9.09 -6.11
CA LYS A 69 21.37 -8.43 -7.17
C LYS A 69 20.23 -9.32 -7.66
N ALA A 70 20.51 -10.59 -7.96
CA ALA A 70 19.50 -11.55 -8.40
C ALA A 70 18.44 -11.84 -7.32
N LYS A 71 18.86 -11.99 -6.06
CA LYS A 71 17.95 -12.23 -4.93
C LYS A 71 17.01 -11.05 -4.68
N ALA A 72 17.52 -9.82 -4.62
CA ALA A 72 16.70 -8.63 -4.42
C ALA A 72 15.62 -8.50 -5.51
N LYS A 73 16.00 -8.71 -6.77
CA LYS A 73 15.08 -8.72 -7.92
C LYS A 73 14.01 -9.80 -7.76
N SER A 74 14.39 -11.03 -7.41
CA SER A 74 13.46 -12.13 -7.18
C SER A 74 12.50 -11.85 -6.02
N CYS A 75 12.96 -11.21 -4.94
CA CYS A 75 12.11 -10.82 -3.82
C CYS A 75 11.03 -9.83 -4.27
N LEU A 76 11.40 -8.81 -5.05
CA LEU A 76 10.44 -7.83 -5.58
C LEU A 76 9.41 -8.46 -6.52
N TYR A 77 9.83 -9.40 -7.39
CA TYR A 77 8.89 -10.14 -8.24
C TYR A 77 7.92 -11.00 -7.43
N ALA A 78 8.38 -11.65 -6.37
CA ALA A 78 7.53 -12.47 -5.49
C ALA A 78 6.59 -11.62 -4.61
N ALA A 79 6.90 -10.34 -4.41
CA ALA A 79 6.15 -9.42 -3.56
C ALA A 79 5.04 -8.65 -4.28
N VAL A 80 4.72 -8.99 -5.53
CA VAL A 80 3.67 -8.29 -6.29
C VAL A 80 2.67 -9.28 -6.90
N SER A 81 1.45 -8.83 -7.13
CA SER A 81 0.43 -9.65 -7.82
C SER A 81 0.83 -9.92 -9.29
N PRO A 82 0.26 -10.97 -9.93
CA PRO A 82 0.55 -11.28 -11.33
C PRO A 82 0.31 -10.09 -12.29
N THR A 83 -0.72 -9.29 -12.03
CA THR A 83 -1.06 -8.09 -12.83
C THR A 83 -0.01 -6.98 -12.71
N ILE A 84 0.67 -6.87 -11.57
CA ILE A 84 1.76 -5.91 -11.38
C ILE A 84 3.05 -6.48 -11.95
N PHE A 85 3.30 -7.78 -11.76
CA PHE A 85 4.46 -8.48 -12.32
C PHE A 85 4.59 -8.26 -13.82
N THR A 86 3.51 -8.38 -14.60
CA THR A 86 3.55 -8.15 -16.05
C THR A 86 4.00 -6.75 -16.45
N ARG A 87 3.85 -5.76 -15.56
CA ARG A 87 4.32 -4.38 -15.79
C ARG A 87 5.82 -4.22 -15.52
N ILE A 88 6.35 -4.97 -14.56
CA ILE A 88 7.75 -4.85 -14.10
C ILE A 88 8.67 -5.96 -14.61
N MET A 89 8.14 -6.98 -15.30
CA MET A 89 8.92 -8.15 -15.73
C MET A 89 10.05 -7.83 -16.71
N LYS A 90 9.98 -6.66 -17.38
CA LYS A 90 11.02 -6.15 -18.28
C LYS A 90 12.06 -5.26 -17.58
N CYS A 91 11.89 -4.97 -16.29
CA CYS A 91 12.85 -4.16 -15.54
C CYS A 91 14.12 -4.98 -15.26
N ASP A 92 15.28 -4.38 -15.50
CA ASP A 92 16.56 -5.11 -15.47
C ASP A 92 17.17 -5.23 -14.08
N SER A 93 16.97 -4.24 -13.20
CA SER A 93 17.49 -4.23 -11.83
C SER A 93 16.39 -4.16 -10.77
N ALA A 94 16.75 -4.52 -9.52
CA ALA A 94 15.86 -4.39 -8.38
C ALA A 94 15.50 -2.92 -8.10
N LYS A 95 16.43 -2.00 -8.34
CA LYS A 95 16.19 -0.55 -8.25
C LYS A 95 15.16 -0.08 -9.25
N VAL A 96 15.31 -0.45 -10.53
CA VAL A 96 14.34 -0.06 -11.57
C VAL A 96 12.93 -0.57 -11.24
N ILE A 97 12.81 -1.79 -10.70
CA ILE A 97 11.52 -2.30 -10.24
C ILE A 97 10.96 -1.43 -9.10
N TRP A 98 11.77 -1.17 -8.07
CA TRP A 98 11.35 -0.39 -6.92
C TRP A 98 10.91 1.02 -7.29
N ASP A 99 11.71 1.71 -8.12
CA ASP A 99 11.45 3.07 -8.57
C ASP A 99 10.19 3.13 -9.44
N PHE A 100 9.98 2.15 -10.34
CA PHE A 100 8.74 2.04 -11.11
C PHE A 100 7.51 1.89 -10.19
N LEU A 101 7.57 0.99 -9.21
CA LEU A 101 6.47 0.79 -8.27
C LEU A 101 6.20 2.05 -7.44
N LYS A 102 7.26 2.77 -7.07
CA LYS A 102 7.14 4.04 -6.36
C LYS A 102 6.48 5.11 -7.20
N GLU A 103 6.98 5.35 -8.40
CA GLU A 103 6.44 6.36 -9.31
C GLU A 103 4.97 6.09 -9.63
N GLU A 104 4.63 4.84 -9.96
CA GLU A 104 3.30 4.45 -10.39
C GLU A 104 2.26 4.52 -9.26
N TYR A 105 2.60 4.09 -8.04
CA TYR A 105 1.60 3.86 -7.00
C TYR A 105 1.69 4.82 -5.82
N GLU A 106 2.81 5.53 -5.62
CA GLU A 106 2.92 6.54 -4.55
C GLU A 106 2.02 7.76 -4.84
N GLY A 107 1.99 8.22 -6.10
CA GLY A 107 1.15 9.35 -6.51
C GLY A 107 -0.34 9.05 -6.44
N ASP A 108 -0.73 7.86 -6.92
CA ASP A 108 -2.14 7.44 -6.93
C ASP A 108 -2.71 7.32 -5.52
N GLU A 109 -1.99 6.70 -4.58
CA GLU A 109 -2.42 6.59 -3.17
C GLU A 109 -2.51 7.96 -2.48
N LYS A 110 -1.56 8.87 -2.73
CA LYS A 110 -1.63 10.25 -2.19
C LYS A 110 -2.86 11.00 -2.70
N ILE A 111 -3.14 10.92 -4.00
CA ILE A 111 -4.31 11.55 -4.62
C ILE A 111 -5.60 10.91 -4.09
N ARG A 112 -5.64 9.57 -3.98
CA ARG A 112 -6.78 8.82 -3.44
C ARG A 112 -7.06 9.21 -2.00
N GLY A 113 -6.04 9.25 -1.14
CA GLY A 113 -6.14 9.71 0.24
C GLY A 113 -6.65 11.14 0.35
N MET A 114 -6.17 12.06 -0.50
CA MET A 114 -6.65 13.44 -0.54
C MET A 114 -8.14 13.52 -0.94
N LYS A 115 -8.58 12.72 -1.91
CA LYS A 115 -10.00 12.62 -2.29
C LYS A 115 -10.85 12.11 -1.12
N VAL A 116 -10.39 11.07 -0.42
CA VAL A 116 -11.06 10.56 0.79
C VAL A 116 -11.17 11.64 1.87
N LEU A 117 -10.09 12.36 2.17
CA LEU A 117 -10.10 13.44 3.16
C LEU A 117 -11.07 14.57 2.79
N ASN A 118 -11.14 14.95 1.52
CA ASN A 118 -12.09 15.95 1.04
C ASN A 118 -13.54 15.48 1.19
N LEU A 119 -13.83 14.21 0.86
CA LEU A 119 -15.15 13.62 1.03
C LEU A 119 -15.53 13.48 2.50
N LEU A 120 -14.60 13.10 3.38
CA LEU A 120 -14.83 13.08 4.83
C LEU A 120 -15.14 14.49 5.35
N ARG A 121 -14.41 15.52 4.89
CA ARG A 121 -14.72 16.90 5.24
C ARG A 121 -16.09 17.33 4.72
N GLU A 122 -16.48 16.92 3.52
CA GLU A 122 -17.81 17.17 2.96
C GLU A 122 -18.89 16.49 3.82
N PHE A 123 -18.67 15.22 4.18
CA PHE A 123 -19.53 14.43 5.05
C PHE A 123 -19.74 15.11 6.41
N GLU A 124 -18.66 15.50 7.09
CA GLU A 124 -18.74 16.15 8.40
C GLU A 124 -19.43 17.52 8.34
N ARG A 125 -19.31 18.24 7.21
CA ARG A 125 -19.96 19.54 7.00
C ARG A 125 -21.43 19.44 6.61
N GLN A 126 -21.95 18.26 6.26
CA GLN A 126 -23.36 18.12 5.94
C GLN A 126 -24.23 18.49 7.14
N GLN A 127 -25.28 19.25 6.88
CA GLN A 127 -26.35 19.59 7.81
C GLN A 127 -27.67 19.44 7.07
N MET A 128 -28.69 18.94 7.75
CA MET A 128 -29.99 18.83 7.12
C MET A 128 -30.63 20.22 7.03
N LYS A 129 -31.16 20.56 5.87
CA LYS A 129 -31.86 21.82 5.62
C LYS A 129 -33.30 21.77 6.16
N GLU A 130 -33.86 22.92 6.47
CA GLU A 130 -35.26 23.00 6.91
C GLU A 130 -36.26 22.53 5.84
N SER A 131 -35.93 22.75 4.55
CA SER A 131 -36.81 22.49 3.42
C SER A 131 -36.72 21.08 2.85
N GLU A 132 -35.77 20.25 3.29
CA GLU A 132 -35.57 18.90 2.75
C GLU A 132 -36.17 17.84 3.67
N SER A 133 -36.46 16.67 3.11
CA SER A 133 -36.91 15.52 3.87
C SER A 133 -35.72 14.73 4.46
N VAL A 134 -35.98 13.97 5.52
CA VAL A 134 -34.96 13.10 6.15
C VAL A 134 -34.41 12.08 5.14
N LYS A 135 -35.28 11.55 4.25
CA LYS A 135 -34.86 10.62 3.21
C LYS A 135 -33.87 11.28 2.23
N GLU A 136 -34.20 12.48 1.72
CA GLU A 136 -33.29 13.20 0.81
C GLU A 136 -31.96 13.53 1.47
N TYR A 137 -31.96 13.87 2.75
CA TYR A 137 -30.73 14.09 3.52
C TYR A 137 -29.91 12.80 3.67
N SER A 138 -30.56 11.70 4.07
CA SER A 138 -29.94 10.38 4.21
C SER A 138 -29.33 9.89 2.90
N ASP A 139 -30.06 10.01 1.79
CA ASP A 139 -29.60 9.60 0.45
C ASP A 139 -28.30 10.34 0.06
N ARG A 140 -28.16 11.63 0.42
CA ARG A 140 -26.91 12.37 0.19
C ARG A 140 -25.75 11.86 1.04
N LEU A 141 -25.97 11.59 2.32
CA LEU A 141 -24.93 11.06 3.20
C LEU A 141 -24.43 9.70 2.72
N VAL A 142 -25.36 8.81 2.34
CA VAL A 142 -25.05 7.51 1.73
C VAL A 142 -24.24 7.72 0.44
N GLY A 143 -24.64 8.65 -0.43
CA GLY A 143 -23.90 8.96 -1.65
C GLY A 143 -22.47 9.44 -1.42
N ILE A 144 -22.18 10.17 -0.34
CA ILE A 144 -20.81 10.55 0.04
C ILE A 144 -20.06 9.33 0.60
N ALA A 145 -20.70 8.54 1.46
CA ALA A 145 -20.11 7.33 2.04
C ALA A 145 -19.73 6.30 0.97
N ASP A 146 -20.57 6.09 -0.03
CA ASP A 146 -20.29 5.16 -1.12
C ASP A 146 -19.08 5.60 -1.95
N LYS A 147 -18.92 6.91 -2.19
CA LYS A 147 -17.70 7.44 -2.84
C LYS A 147 -16.45 7.16 -2.01
N ILE A 148 -16.53 7.27 -0.69
CA ILE A 148 -15.42 6.96 0.23
C ILE A 148 -15.09 5.45 0.19
N ARG A 149 -16.12 4.59 0.20
CA ARG A 149 -15.99 3.12 0.11
C ARG A 149 -15.38 2.67 -1.22
N VAL A 150 -15.80 3.28 -2.33
CA VAL A 150 -15.23 3.03 -3.66
C VAL A 150 -13.74 3.38 -3.72
N LEU A 151 -13.28 4.35 -2.91
CA LEU A 151 -11.86 4.70 -2.77
C LEU A 151 -11.09 3.81 -1.78
N GLY A 152 -11.71 2.74 -1.27
CA GLY A 152 -11.07 1.74 -0.41
C GLY A 152 -11.05 2.08 1.08
N THR A 153 -11.78 3.12 1.52
CA THR A 153 -11.92 3.44 2.94
C THR A 153 -13.31 3.04 3.42
N ASP A 154 -13.37 2.21 4.46
CA ASP A 154 -14.65 1.82 5.05
C ASP A 154 -15.22 2.95 5.92
N LEU A 155 -16.36 3.50 5.52
CA LEU A 155 -17.18 4.38 6.36
C LEU A 155 -18.38 3.58 6.84
N ARG A 156 -18.37 3.19 8.11
CA ARG A 156 -19.38 2.30 8.68
C ARG A 156 -20.77 2.93 8.76
N ASP A 157 -21.81 2.11 8.71
CA ASP A 157 -23.20 2.57 8.76
C ASP A 157 -23.59 3.19 10.11
N ASP A 158 -22.97 2.78 11.22
CA ASP A 158 -23.19 3.43 12.52
C ASP A 158 -22.75 4.90 12.51
N ARG A 159 -21.70 5.23 11.74
CA ARG A 159 -21.25 6.62 11.53
C ARG A 159 -22.27 7.42 10.72
N LEU A 160 -22.93 6.79 9.74
CA LEU A 160 -24.03 7.41 8.99
C LEU A 160 -25.20 7.76 9.90
N VAL A 161 -25.64 6.80 10.72
CA VAL A 161 -26.75 6.99 11.67
C VAL A 161 -26.43 8.08 12.67
N GLN A 162 -25.25 8.04 13.29
CA GLN A 162 -24.79 9.09 14.20
C GLN A 162 -24.80 10.45 13.51
N LYS A 163 -24.30 10.53 12.27
CA LYS A 163 -24.27 11.79 11.52
C LYS A 163 -25.67 12.33 11.28
N ILE A 164 -26.64 11.48 10.93
CA ILE A 164 -28.04 11.88 10.77
C ILE A 164 -28.55 12.48 12.07
N LEU A 165 -28.48 11.76 13.18
CA LEU A 165 -29.04 12.19 14.46
C LEU A 165 -28.49 13.54 14.94
N VAL A 166 -27.21 13.82 14.74
CA VAL A 166 -26.58 15.10 15.19
C VAL A 166 -26.72 16.26 14.21
N SER A 167 -27.40 16.06 13.07
CA SER A 167 -27.52 17.07 12.01
C SER A 167 -28.96 17.32 11.58
N LEU A 168 -29.93 16.66 12.22
CA LEU A 168 -31.35 16.94 12.07
C LEU A 168 -31.69 18.30 12.72
N PRO A 169 -32.59 19.11 12.11
CA PRO A 169 -33.06 20.33 12.74
C PRO A 169 -33.85 20.09 14.04
N GLU A 170 -33.96 21.13 14.88
CA GLU A 170 -34.62 21.08 16.19
C GLU A 170 -36.04 20.52 16.14
N LYS A 171 -36.77 20.73 15.04
CA LYS A 171 -38.13 20.19 14.85
C LYS A 171 -38.23 18.66 14.96
N PHE A 172 -37.12 17.95 14.86
CA PHE A 172 -37.06 16.50 15.00
C PHE A 172 -36.58 16.03 16.37
N GLU A 173 -36.21 16.94 17.31
CA GLU A 173 -35.69 16.57 18.63
C GLU A 173 -36.63 15.66 19.43
N ALA A 174 -37.93 15.95 19.42
CA ALA A 174 -38.93 15.13 20.12
C ALA A 174 -39.00 13.69 19.56
N THR A 175 -38.77 13.51 18.27
CA THR A 175 -38.71 12.20 17.63
C THR A 175 -37.40 11.47 17.99
N ILE A 176 -36.29 12.19 18.08
CA ILE A 176 -35.00 11.62 18.46
C ILE A 176 -35.01 11.19 19.93
N ALA A 177 -35.58 11.99 20.83
CA ALA A 177 -35.64 11.71 22.26
C ALA A 177 -36.54 10.52 22.62
N SER A 178 -37.36 10.04 21.69
CA SER A 178 -38.27 8.91 21.90
C SER A 178 -37.79 7.58 21.30
N LEU A 179 -36.62 7.57 20.64
CA LEU A 179 -35.93 6.37 20.13
C LEU A 179 -35.06 5.72 21.21
#